data_AF-A0A5D0HNT3-F1
#
_entry.id   AF-A0A5D0HNT3-F1
#
_cell.length_a   1.000
_cell.length_b   1.000
_cell.length_c   1.000
_cell.angle_alpha   90.00
_cell.angle_beta   90.00
_cell.angle_gamma   90.00
#
_symmetry.space_group_name_H-M   'P 1'
#
loop_
_entity.id
_entity.type
_entity.pdbx_description
1 polymer ?
#
loop_
_entity_poly.entity_id
_entity_poly.type
_entity_poly.pdbx_seq_one_letter_code
_entity_poly.pdbx_strand_id
1 'polypeptide(L)' 'MKLNSILTVVLLTTITTLSAQTINKFDDNGKRHGIWKKNFEGTKVLRYQGKFKHGKEIDTFQ' A
#
# COMPACT_ATOMS: atom_id res chain seq x y z
N MET A 1 12.31 35.35 -13.97
CA MET A 1 10.89 34.95 -13.89
C MET A 1 10.60 33.63 -14.61
N LYS A 2 11.03 33.43 -15.87
CA LYS A 2 10.75 32.19 -16.64
C LYS A 2 11.34 30.89 -16.05
N LEU A 3 12.55 30.95 -15.47
CA LEU A 3 13.21 29.77 -14.89
C LEU A 3 12.51 29.28 -13.61
N ASN A 4 12.08 30.22 -12.74
CA ASN A 4 11.29 29.90 -11.56
C ASN A 4 9.95 29.27 -11.96
N SER A 5 9.29 29.77 -13.01
CA SER A 5 8.03 29.20 -13.52
C SER A 5 8.20 27.76 -14.04
N ILE A 6 9.31 27.44 -14.72
CA ILE A 6 9.63 26.08 -15.16
C ILE A 6 9.89 25.16 -13.97
N LEU A 7 10.64 25.63 -12.97
CA LEU A 7 10.91 24.88 -11.74
C LEU A 7 9.61 24.59 -10.97
N THR A 8 8.68 25.55 -10.92
CA THR A 8 7.35 25.38 -10.32
C THR A 8 6.51 24.34 -11.07
N VAL A 9 6.55 24.32 -12.41
CA VAL A 9 5.82 23.34 -13.23
C VAL A 9 6.38 21.93 -13.04
N VAL A 10 7.71 21.78 -13.01
CA VAL A 10 8.36 20.47 -12.74
C VAL A 10 7.99 19.94 -11.36
N LEU A 11 7.98 20.80 -10.33
CA LEU A 11 7.61 20.43 -8.95
C LEU A 11 6.14 20.00 -8.81
N LEU A 12 5.22 20.55 -9.62
CA LEU A 12 3.80 20.15 -9.59
C LEU A 12 3.54 18.77 -10.22
N THR A 13 4.37 18.35 -11.16
CA THR A 13 4.15 17.09 -11.91
C THR A 13 4.54 15.82 -11.15
N THR A 14 5.31 15.92 -10.06
CA THR A 14 5.83 14.75 -9.32
C THR A 14 4.84 14.17 -8.30
N ILE A 15 3.63 14.72 -8.16
CA ILE A 15 2.67 14.33 -7.11
C ILE A 15 1.75 13.14 -7.53
N THR A 16 1.81 12.68 -8.78
CA THR A 16 0.71 11.90 -9.38
C THR A 16 0.69 10.39 -9.12
N THR A 17 1.60 9.79 -8.36
CA THR A 17 1.61 8.32 -8.17
C THR A 17 1.77 7.82 -6.73
N LEU A 18 1.06 8.44 -5.78
CA LEU A 18 0.89 7.84 -4.45
C LEU A 18 -0.22 6.78 -4.48
N SER A 19 0.10 5.56 -4.95
CA SER A 19 -0.80 4.42 -4.79
C SER A 19 -0.68 3.87 -3.36
N ALA A 20 -1.56 4.32 -2.47
CA ALA A 20 -1.69 3.70 -1.16
C ALA A 20 -2.32 2.31 -1.33
N GLN A 21 -1.50 1.25 -1.23
CA GLN A 21 -2.03 -0.11 -1.20
C GLN A 21 -2.95 -0.26 0.02
N THR A 22 -4.22 -0.56 -0.21
CA THR A 22 -5.14 -0.81 0.90
C THR A 22 -4.82 -2.16 1.53
N ILE A 23 -4.69 -2.19 2.86
CA ILE A 23 -4.37 -3.40 3.64
C ILE A 23 -5.65 -4.22 3.88
N ASN A 24 -5.50 -5.54 4.01
CA ASN A 24 -6.58 -6.49 4.32
C ASN A 24 -7.73 -6.48 3.30
N LYS A 25 -7.41 -6.40 2.00
CA LYS A 25 -8.40 -6.46 0.92
C LYS A 25 -8.73 -7.89 0.50
N PHE A 26 -9.95 -8.02 -0.02
CA PHE A 26 -10.42 -9.18 -0.76
C PHE A 26 -10.45 -8.86 -2.25
N ASP A 27 -10.21 -9.87 -3.10
CA ASP A 27 -10.48 -9.80 -4.54
C ASP A 27 -11.98 -9.98 -4.84
N ASP A 28 -12.33 -9.91 -6.12
CA ASP A 28 -13.72 -10.02 -6.60
C ASP A 28 -14.38 -11.37 -6.26
N ASN A 29 -13.58 -12.39 -5.93
CA ASN A 29 -14.05 -13.70 -5.50
C ASN A 29 -14.13 -13.84 -3.97
N GLY A 30 -13.94 -12.73 -3.23
CA GLY A 30 -13.93 -12.73 -1.77
C GLY A 30 -12.69 -13.38 -1.15
N LYS A 31 -11.58 -13.52 -1.91
CA LYS A 31 -10.33 -14.13 -1.40
C LYS A 31 -9.31 -13.07 -1.03
N ARG A 32 -8.48 -13.34 -0.01
CA ARG A 32 -7.44 -12.41 0.43
C ARG A 32 -6.52 -12.01 -0.73
N HIS A 33 -6.32 -10.71 -0.91
CA HIS A 33 -5.47 -10.15 -1.95
C HIS A 33 -4.64 -8.97 -1.42
N GLY A 34 -3.37 -8.91 -1.80
CA GLY A 34 -2.44 -7.86 -1.39
C GLY A 34 -1.87 -8.06 0.01
N ILE A 35 -1.49 -6.95 0.65
CA ILE A 35 -0.87 -6.95 1.98
C ILE A 35 -1.92 -7.20 3.05
N TRP A 36 -1.65 -8.17 3.92
CA TRP A 36 -2.47 -8.48 5.09
C TRP A 36 -1.68 -8.27 6.36
N LYS A 37 -2.26 -7.56 7.32
CA LYS A 37 -1.65 -7.27 8.62
C LYS A 37 -2.65 -7.51 9.74
N LYS A 38 -2.15 -8.00 10.87
CA LYS A 38 -2.90 -8.02 12.13
C LYS A 38 -2.01 -7.54 13.25
N ASN A 39 -2.59 -6.72 14.10
CA ASN A 39 -1.94 -6.22 15.31
C ASN A 39 -2.34 -7.06 16.53
N PHE A 40 -1.58 -6.94 17.61
CA PHE A 40 -2.05 -7.41 18.91
C PHE A 40 -3.29 -6.62 19.33
N GLU A 41 -4.24 -7.31 19.95
CA GLU A 41 -5.50 -6.74 20.40
C GLU A 41 -5.28 -5.53 21.32
N GLY A 42 -6.02 -4.46 21.08
CA GLY A 42 -5.88 -3.22 21.84
C GLY A 42 -4.59 -2.43 21.57
N THR A 43 -3.74 -2.85 20.63
CA THR A 43 -2.46 -2.18 20.35
C THR A 43 -2.25 -1.85 18.88
N LYS A 44 -1.24 -1.00 18.63
CA LYS A 44 -0.69 -0.75 17.28
C LYS A 44 0.49 -1.67 16.93
N VAL A 45 0.85 -2.60 17.81
CA VAL A 45 1.99 -3.50 17.61
C VAL A 45 1.62 -4.55 16.59
N LEU A 46 2.40 -4.65 15.50
CA LEU A 46 2.22 -5.65 14.46
C LEU A 46 2.48 -7.04 15.03
N ARG A 47 1.53 -7.96 14.85
CA ARG A 47 1.65 -9.36 15.27
C ARG A 47 2.03 -10.27 14.11
N TYR A 48 1.45 -10.03 12.94
CA TYR A 48 1.86 -10.68 11.71
C TYR A 48 1.56 -9.80 10.50
N GLN A 49 2.40 -9.93 9.47
CA GLN A 49 2.20 -9.40 8.14
C GLN A 49 2.52 -10.48 7.09
N GLY A 50 1.70 -10.56 6.04
CA GLY A 50 1.95 -11.42 4.90
C GLY A 50 1.33 -10.86 3.62
N LYS A 51 1.60 -11.50 2.48
CA LYS A 51 1.04 -11.12 1.19
C LYS A 51 0.25 -12.27 0.60
N PHE A 52 -0.95 -11.96 0.13
CA PHE A 52 -1.86 -12.93 -0.48
C PHE A 52 -2.14 -12.58 -1.94
N LYS A 53 -2.35 -13.62 -2.76
CA LYS A 53 -2.85 -13.52 -4.13
C LYS A 53 -3.92 -14.58 -4.33
N HIS A 54 -5.16 -14.16 -4.53
CA HIS A 54 -6.32 -15.05 -4.68
C HIS A 54 -6.45 -16.07 -3.55
N GLY A 55 -6.24 -15.61 -2.31
CA GLY A 55 -6.31 -16.43 -1.10
C GLY A 55 -5.07 -17.27 -0.81
N LYS A 56 -4.12 -17.36 -1.75
CA LYS A 56 -2.85 -18.06 -1.53
C LYS A 56 -1.80 -17.10 -1.00
N GLU A 57 -1.10 -17.51 0.04
CA GLU A 57 0.08 -16.80 0.54
C GLU A 57 1.22 -16.86 -0.49
N ILE A 58 1.86 -15.73 -0.75
CA ILE A 58 2.92 -15.59 -1.76
C ILE A 58 4.21 -14.96 -1.21
N ASP A 59 4.32 -14.81 0.10
CA ASP A 59 5.47 -14.23 0.78
C ASP A 59 5.59 -14.85 2.17
N THR A 60 6.77 -14.84 2.76
CA THR A 60 6.98 -15.38 4.12
C THR A 60 6.43 -14.42 5.17
N PHE A 61 5.62 -14.91 6.12
CA PHE A 61 5.11 -14.09 7.23
C PHE A 61 6.25 -13.46 8.05
N GLN A 62 6.09 -12.17 8.38
CA GLN A 62 6.94 -11.40 9.29
C GLN A 62 6.15 -10.92 10.51
#